data_AF-A0A2W7P057-F1
#
_entry.id   AF-A0A2W7P057-F1
#
_cell.length_a   1.000
_cell.length_b   1.000
_cell.length_c   1.000
_cell.angle_alpha   90.00
_cell.angle_beta   90.00
_cell.angle_gamma   90.00
#
_symmetry.space_group_name_H-M   'P 1'
#
loop_
_entity.id
_entity.type
_entity.pdbx_description
1 polymer ?
#
loop_
_entity_poly.entity_id
_entity_poly.type
_entity_poly.pdbx_seq_one_letter_code
_entity_poly.pdbx_strand_id
1 'polypeptide(L)' 'MSALGYEVKSNAQIRQWRTGFRSPSEKNCVGLEKATDGRIRRQDLRPNDWWLIWPEMPGAKNRSIKKK' A
#
# COMPACT_ATOMS: atom_id res chain seq x y z
N MET A 1 -0.89 8.07 -15.99
CA MET A 1 -1.12 6.78 -16.67
C MET A 1 -2.23 6.05 -15.93
N SER A 2 -3.43 6.01 -16.51
CA SER A 2 -4.66 5.50 -15.88
C SER A 2 -4.97 4.06 -16.29
N ALA A 3 -3.95 3.21 -16.46
CA ALA A 3 -4.15 1.83 -16.90
C ALA A 3 -4.69 0.91 -15.77
N LEU A 4 -4.74 1.38 -14.52
CA LEU A 4 -4.91 0.51 -13.35
C LEU A 4 -6.05 0.94 -12.40
N GLY A 5 -6.87 1.92 -12.81
CA GLY A 5 -8.00 2.40 -12.02
C GLY A 5 -7.64 3.36 -10.87
N TYR A 6 -6.43 3.93 -10.88
CA TYR A 6 -6.01 4.99 -9.95
C TYR A 6 -5.05 5.98 -10.64
N GLU A 7 -5.08 7.23 -10.18
CA GLU A 7 -4.32 8.32 -10.79
C GLU A 7 -2.88 8.36 -10.23
N VAL A 8 -1.94 7.79 -10.99
CA VAL A 8 -0.52 8.08 -10.77
C VAL A 8 -0.14 9.30 -11.59
N LYS A 9 0.15 10.41 -10.88
CA LYS A 9 0.46 11.71 -11.46
C LYS A 9 1.77 11.71 -12.25
N SER A 10 2.80 10.96 -11.81
CA SER A 10 4.09 10.90 -12.50
C SER A 10 4.90 9.63 -12.21
N ASN A 11 5.82 9.27 -13.12
CA ASN A 11 6.77 8.17 -12.92
C ASN A 11 7.74 8.42 -11.75
N ALA A 12 8.01 9.69 -11.43
CA ALA A 12 8.81 10.06 -10.26
C ALA A 12 8.14 9.63 -8.95
N GLN A 13 6.81 9.69 -8.88
CA GLN A 13 6.04 9.22 -7.72
C GLN A 13 6.21 7.71 -7.50
N ILE A 14 6.19 6.91 -8.57
CA ILE A 14 6.44 5.46 -8.50
C ILE A 14 7.87 5.19 -8.02
N ARG A 15 8.85 5.95 -8.52
CA ARG A 15 10.26 5.83 -8.08
C ARG A 15 10.41 6.12 -6.59
N GLN A 16 9.73 7.14 -6.06
CA GLN A 16 9.75 7.46 -4.63
C GLN A 16 9.16 6.34 -3.77
N TRP A 17 8.13 5.65 -4.25
CA TRP A 17 7.59 4.47 -3.58
C TRP A 17 8.56 3.30 -3.60
N ARG A 18 9.22 3.07 -4.75
CA ARG A 18 10.22 2.00 -4.90
C ARG A 18 11.43 2.21 -3.98
N THR A 19 11.87 3.45 -3.78
CA THR A 19 12.98 3.77 -2.88
C THR A 19 12.57 3.87 -1.41
N GLY A 20 11.28 3.70 -1.08
CA GLY A 20 10.76 3.85 0.28
C GLY A 20 10.79 5.30 0.81
N PHE A 21 11.03 6.28 -0.07
CA PHE A 21 11.08 7.70 0.32
C PHE A 21 9.70 8.23 0.72
N ARG A 22 8.63 7.70 0.12
CA ARG A 22 7.25 7.93 0.52
C ARG A 22 6.44 6.66 0.41
N SER A 23 5.48 6.47 1.30
CA SER A 23 4.48 5.41 1.18
C SER A 23 3.37 5.84 0.22
N PRO A 24 2.89 4.96 -0.68
CA PRO A 24 1.70 5.22 -1.47
C PRO A 24 0.48 5.46 -0.58
N SER A 25 -0.50 6.19 -1.10
CA SER A 25 -1.82 6.28 -0.46
C SER A 25 -2.56 4.96 -0.56
N GLU A 26 -3.63 4.83 0.21
CA GLU A 26 -4.45 3.63 0.34
C GLU A 26 -5.04 3.19 -1.00
N LYS A 27 -5.60 4.15 -1.75
CA LYS A 27 -6.13 3.93 -3.11
C LYS A 27 -5.05 3.44 -4.07
N ASN A 28 -3.84 3.99 -3.97
CA ASN A 28 -2.71 3.58 -4.81
C ASN A 28 -2.20 2.18 -4.45
N CYS A 29 -2.25 1.79 -3.17
CA CYS A 29 -1.91 0.44 -2.74
C CYS A 29 -2.89 -0.59 -3.33
N VAL A 30 -4.20 -0.32 -3.22
CA VAL A 30 -5.26 -1.17 -3.82
C VAL A 30 -5.06 -1.30 -5.33
N GLY A 31 -4.79 -0.17 -5.96
CA GLY A 31 -4.52 -0.10 -7.37
C GLY A 31 -3.31 -0.92 -7.81
N LEU A 32 -2.17 -0.76 -7.14
CA LEU A 32 -0.94 -1.50 -7.41
C LEU A 32 -1.14 -3.01 -7.22
N GLU A 33 -1.88 -3.40 -6.19
CA GLU A 33 -2.20 -4.81 -5.93
C GLU A 33 -3.01 -5.41 -7.07
N LYS A 34 -4.07 -4.72 -7.53
CA LYS A 34 -4.86 -5.16 -8.69
C LYS A 34 -4.03 -5.19 -9.98
N ALA A 35 -3.19 -4.17 -10.18
CA ALA A 35 -2.32 -4.04 -11.34
C ALA A 35 -1.29 -5.14 -11.48
N THR A 36 -0.89 -5.71 -10.35
CA THR A 36 0.15 -6.73 -10.26
C THR A 36 -0.44 -8.12 -10.00
N ASP A 37 -1.75 -8.28 -10.14
CA ASP A 37 -2.50 -9.51 -9.82
C ASP A 37 -2.15 -10.08 -8.44
N GLY A 38 -2.01 -9.21 -7.44
CA GLY A 38 -1.71 -9.59 -6.07
C GLY A 38 -0.25 -9.96 -5.80
N ARG A 39 0.67 -9.75 -6.77
CA ARG A 39 2.12 -9.92 -6.53
C ARG A 39 2.67 -8.89 -5.55
N ILE A 40 2.14 -7.66 -5.57
CA ILE A 40 2.45 -6.63 -4.57
C ILE A 40 1.22 -6.46 -3.69
N ARG A 41 1.34 -6.76 -2.39
CA ARG A 41 0.22 -6.56 -1.46
C ARG A 41 0.28 -5.17 -0.84
N ARG A 42 -0.88 -4.66 -0.42
CA ARG A 42 -0.97 -3.38 0.32
C ARG A 42 -0.14 -3.41 1.61
N GLN A 43 -0.03 -4.58 2.24
CA GLN A 43 0.76 -4.81 3.44
C GLN A 43 2.26 -4.60 3.22
N ASP A 44 2.77 -4.98 2.03
CA ASP A 44 4.18 -4.81 1.66
C ASP A 44 4.51 -3.34 1.38
N LEU A 45 3.55 -2.60 0.83
CA LEU A 45 3.70 -1.17 0.55
C LEU A 45 3.58 -0.29 1.81
N ARG A 46 2.91 -0.78 2.86
CA ARG A 46 2.63 -0.04 4.10
C ARG A 46 2.85 -0.87 5.36
N PRO A 47 4.06 -1.41 5.60
CA PRO A 47 4.32 -2.38 6.67
C PRO A 47 4.14 -1.83 8.11
N ASN A 48 3.93 -0.52 8.28
CA ASN A 48 3.84 0.15 9.59
C ASN A 48 2.42 0.57 9.98
N ASP A 49 1.50 0.65 9.02
CA ASP A 49 0.19 1.26 9.22
C ASP A 49 -0.94 0.58 8.42
N TRP A 50 -0.65 -0.43 7.60
CA TRP A 50 -1.67 -1.13 6.81
C TRP A 50 -2.84 -1.68 7.66
N TRP A 51 -2.58 -2.15 8.88
CA TRP A 51 -3.61 -2.70 9.77
C TRP A 51 -4.56 -1.66 10.34
N LEU A 52 -4.17 -0.39 10.35
CA LEU A 52 -5.04 0.71 10.78
C LEU A 52 -6.05 1.08 9.68
N ILE A 53 -5.69 0.85 8.43
CA ILE A 53 -6.45 1.25 7.24
C ILE A 53 -7.34 0.11 6.76
N TRP A 54 -6.78 -1.10 6.73
CA TRP A 54 -7.47 -2.32 6.34
C TRP A 54 -7.54 -3.29 7.52
N PRO A 55 -8.31 -2.98 8.57
CA PRO A 55 -8.47 -3.85 9.73
C PRO A 55 -9.12 -5.20 9.39
N GLU A 56 -9.81 -5.30 8.26
CA GLU A 56 -10.40 -6.53 7.73
C GLU A 56 -9.36 -7.53 7.22
N MET A 57 -8.12 -7.10 6.96
CA MET A 57 -7.08 -7.99 6.43
C MET A 57 -6.54 -8.96 7.49
N PRO A 58 -6.22 -10.21 7.11
CA PRO A 58 -5.63 -11.18 8.01
C PRO A 58 -4.27 -10.68 8.55
N GLY A 59 -4.11 -10.73 9.87
CA GLY A 59 -2.91 -10.24 10.58
C GLY A 59 -3.06 -8.87 11.23
N ALA A 60 -4.09 -8.08 10.89
CA ALA A 60 -4.33 -6.77 11.51
C ALA A 60 -4.71 -6.90 13.00
N LYS A 61 -5.54 -7.90 13.33
CA LYS A 61 -6.11 -8.11 14.67
C LYS A 61 -5.07 -8.31 15.78
N ASN A 62 -3.87 -8.79 15.45
CA ASN A 62 -2.82 -9.12 16.43
C ASN A 62 -1.80 -8.00 16.66
N ARG A 63 -1.84 -6.89 15.91
CA ARG A 63 -0.79 -5.85 15.98
C ARG A 63 -1.11 -4.67 16.89
N SER A 64 -2.38 -4.46 17.24
CA SER A 64 -2.82 -3.30 18.05
C SER A 64 -2.36 -3.32 19.52
N ILE A 65 -1.66 -4.36 19.99
CA ILE A 65 -1.37 -4.57 21.42
C ILE A 65 0.03 -4.09 21.85
N LYS A 66 0.94 -3.73 20.93
CA LYS A 66 2.26 -3.21 21.35
C LYS A 66 2.25 -1.69 21.53
N LYS A 67 1.69 -1.23 22.65
CA LYS A 67 2.11 0.04 23.27
C LYS A 67 3.12 -0.30 24.37
N LYS A 68 4.35 0.21 24.24
CA LYS A 68 5.33 0.32 25.32
C LYS A 68 5.32 1.75 25.81
#